data_AF-A0AA39VAF7-F1
#
_entry.id   AF-A0AA39VAF7-F1
#
_cell.length_a   1.000
_cell.length_b   1.000
_cell.length_c   1.000
_cell.angle_alpha   90.00
_cell.angle_beta   90.00
_cell.angle_gamma   90.00
#
_symmetry.space_group_name_H-M   'P 1'
#
loop_
_entity.id
_entity.type
_entity.pdbx_description
1 polymer ?
#
loop_
_entity_poly.entity_id
_entity_poly.type
_entity_poly.pdbx_seq_one_letter_code
_entity_poly.pdbx_strand_id
1 'polypeptide(L)'
;MNSLDGVRDKTGASLSPWAIWIRAWTAEENKHGDLLNKYLYLSGRVDMKQIEKTIQYLIGSGMDPKFENNPYNGFIYTSFQERATFISHGNTAKLAKDHGDMKLAQMCGTIAADEKRHEIAYTKVVEKLFETDPDENILSLAAMMKKKIKMPAYLMYDGQDDNLFKHYSAVAQRLGVYCQGLCKHPGIPSGEMECKEAGEWTFRGGPKSSGFCVWIASQDQEIGREIYGEDQKHGCITSTVPFSWIFCRQIGV
;
A
#
# COMPACT_ATOMS: atom_id res chain seq x y z
N MET A 1 1.90 7.72 -12.70
CA MET A 1 3.20 8.38 -12.97
C MET A 1 3.22 9.20 -14.27
N ASN A 2 2.86 8.65 -15.44
CA ASN A 2 2.88 9.40 -16.71
C ASN A 2 1.83 10.53 -16.86
N SER A 3 0.97 10.73 -15.85
CA SER A 3 0.10 11.90 -15.75
C SER A 3 0.77 13.08 -15.05
N LEU A 4 1.90 12.90 -14.38
CA LEU A 4 2.51 13.94 -13.55
C LEU A 4 3.31 14.94 -14.39
N ASP A 5 3.05 16.22 -14.17
CA ASP A 5 3.76 17.30 -14.84
C ASP A 5 5.24 17.34 -14.43
N GLY A 6 6.09 17.78 -15.36
CA GLY A 6 7.54 17.82 -15.18
C GLY A 6 8.25 16.46 -15.25
N VAL A 7 7.57 15.34 -14.94
CA VAL A 7 8.21 14.01 -14.84
C VAL A 7 7.68 12.96 -15.83
N ARG A 8 6.53 13.18 -16.47
CA ARG A 8 5.95 12.24 -17.45
C ARG A 8 6.90 11.90 -18.61
N ASP A 9 6.83 10.65 -19.07
CA ASP A 9 7.45 10.23 -20.32
C ASP A 9 6.63 10.78 -21.51
N LYS A 10 7.25 11.67 -22.29
CA LYS A 10 6.58 12.34 -23.42
C LYS A 10 6.52 11.48 -24.69
N THR A 11 7.35 10.45 -24.80
CA THR A 11 7.49 9.67 -26.05
C THR A 11 7.32 8.17 -25.85
N GLY A 12 7.24 7.71 -24.61
CA GLY A 12 7.29 6.28 -24.25
C GLY A 12 8.71 5.72 -24.24
N ALA A 13 9.71 6.50 -24.65
CA ALA A 13 11.11 6.15 -24.68
C ALA A 13 12.02 7.35 -24.36
N SER A 14 11.51 8.36 -23.65
CA SER A 14 12.30 9.54 -23.29
C SER A 14 13.55 9.12 -22.49
N LEU A 15 14.67 9.78 -22.77
CA LEU A 15 15.93 9.59 -22.06
C LEU A 15 16.03 10.45 -20.79
N SER A 16 14.99 11.20 -20.45
CA SER A 16 14.96 11.92 -19.17
C SER A 16 15.08 10.92 -18.00
N PRO A 17 15.83 11.25 -16.93
CA PRO A 17 15.97 10.38 -15.77
C PRO A 17 14.62 9.95 -15.18
N TRP A 18 13.64 10.85 -15.17
CA TRP A 18 12.27 10.56 -14.73
C TRP A 18 11.59 9.48 -15.58
N ALA A 19 11.69 9.57 -16.91
CA ALA A 19 11.08 8.59 -17.80
C ALA A 19 11.79 7.22 -17.70
N ILE A 20 13.12 7.23 -17.55
CA ILE A 20 13.90 6.01 -17.30
C ILE A 20 13.46 5.35 -16.00
N TRP A 21 13.33 6.12 -14.91
CA TRP A 21 12.82 5.61 -13.63
C TRP A 21 11.43 5.01 -13.77
N ILE A 22 10.47 5.74 -14.37
CA ILE A 22 9.09 5.27 -14.54
C ILE A 22 9.06 3.93 -15.28
N ARG A 23 9.80 3.79 -16.38
CA ARG A 23 9.84 2.53 -17.13
C ARG A 23 10.53 1.41 -16.37
N ALA A 24 11.63 1.70 -15.68
CA ALA A 24 12.37 0.71 -14.90
C ALA A 24 11.56 0.20 -13.69
N TRP A 25 10.96 1.12 -12.93
CA TRP A 25 10.05 0.81 -11.82
C TRP A 25 8.89 -0.07 -12.32
N THR A 26 8.19 0.32 -13.40
CA THR A 26 7.10 -0.49 -13.96
C THR A 26 7.56 -1.89 -14.41
N ALA A 27 8.79 -2.02 -14.93
CA ALA A 27 9.35 -3.32 -15.29
C ALA A 27 9.67 -4.18 -14.06
N GLU A 28 10.06 -3.57 -12.93
CA GLU A 28 10.21 -4.27 -11.65
C GLU A 28 8.86 -4.74 -11.10
N GLU A 29 7.88 -3.85 -11.03
CA GLU A 29 6.51 -4.09 -10.55
C GLU A 29 5.80 -5.24 -11.29
N ASN A 30 6.00 -5.34 -12.62
CA ASN A 30 5.37 -6.39 -13.42
C ASN A 30 5.66 -7.80 -12.87
N LYS A 31 6.88 -8.03 -12.35
CA LYS A 31 7.28 -9.33 -11.82
C LYS A 31 6.48 -9.74 -10.58
N HIS A 32 6.01 -8.77 -9.78
CA HIS A 32 5.27 -9.06 -8.54
C HIS A 32 3.92 -9.71 -8.87
N GLY A 33 3.18 -9.10 -9.80
CA GLY A 33 1.91 -9.64 -10.30
C GLY A 33 2.09 -11.01 -10.96
N ASP A 34 3.11 -11.17 -11.81
CA ASP A 34 3.41 -12.43 -12.49
C ASP A 34 3.69 -13.58 -11.51
N LEU A 35 4.46 -13.30 -10.46
CA LEU A 35 4.83 -14.29 -9.44
C LEU A 35 3.61 -14.73 -8.63
N LEU A 36 2.84 -13.77 -8.11
CA LEU A 36 1.66 -14.05 -7.28
C LEU A 36 0.54 -14.71 -8.09
N ASN A 37 0.33 -14.30 -9.34
CA ASN A 37 -0.66 -14.91 -10.22
C ASN A 37 -0.36 -16.42 -10.43
N LYS A 38 0.88 -16.75 -10.80
CA LYS A 38 1.30 -18.15 -11.02
C LYS A 38 1.24 -18.97 -9.73
N TYR A 39 1.63 -18.40 -8.59
CA TYR A 39 1.49 -19.06 -7.29
C TYR A 39 0.02 -19.38 -6.98
N LEU A 40 -0.87 -18.39 -7.09
CA LEU A 40 -2.30 -18.57 -6.84
C LEU A 40 -2.93 -19.59 -7.78
N TYR A 41 -2.61 -19.53 -9.07
CA TYR A 41 -3.05 -20.49 -10.07
C TYR A 41 -2.64 -21.93 -9.71
N LEU A 42 -1.36 -22.14 -9.38
CA LEU A 42 -0.83 -23.47 -9.04
C LEU A 42 -1.30 -23.97 -7.67
N SER A 43 -1.69 -23.07 -6.76
CA SER A 43 -2.16 -23.45 -5.43
C SER A 43 -3.46 -24.27 -5.49
N GLY A 44 -4.31 -24.06 -6.50
CA GLY A 44 -5.66 -24.63 -6.59
C GLY A 44 -6.61 -24.20 -5.46
N ARG A 45 -6.25 -23.16 -4.68
CA ARG A 45 -7.03 -22.71 -3.50
C ARG A 45 -8.07 -21.65 -3.83
N VAL A 46 -7.94 -20.99 -4.98
CA VAL A 46 -8.74 -19.83 -5.41
C VAL A 46 -9.41 -20.07 -6.76
N ASP A 47 -10.48 -19.33 -7.02
CA ASP A 47 -11.17 -19.28 -8.31
C ASP A 47 -10.48 -18.23 -9.20
N MET A 48 -9.57 -18.70 -10.07
CA MET A 48 -8.81 -17.83 -10.98
C MET A 48 -9.70 -17.08 -11.96
N LYS A 49 -10.84 -17.63 -12.38
CA LYS A 49 -11.77 -16.94 -13.28
C LYS A 49 -12.36 -15.70 -12.60
N GLN A 50 -12.73 -15.81 -11.31
CA GLN A 50 -13.24 -14.69 -10.54
C GLN A 50 -12.16 -13.64 -10.25
N ILE A 51 -10.92 -14.07 -9.99
CA ILE A 51 -9.77 -13.16 -9.84
C ILE A 51 -9.50 -12.39 -11.14
N GLU A 52 -9.43 -13.07 -12.28
CA GLU A 52 -9.19 -12.46 -13.60
C GLU A 52 -10.29 -11.47 -13.98
N LYS A 53 -11.56 -11.82 -13.73
CA LYS A 53 -12.69 -10.90 -13.92
C LYS A 53 -12.57 -9.65 -13.04
N THR A 54 -12.13 -9.83 -11.79
CA THR A 54 -11.89 -8.70 -10.86
C THR A 54 -10.77 -7.79 -11.37
N ILE A 55 -9.66 -8.36 -11.84
CA ILE A 55 -8.54 -7.62 -12.43
C ILE A 55 -9.01 -6.83 -13.66
N GLN A 56 -9.81 -7.45 -14.53
CA GLN A 56 -10.36 -6.80 -15.71
C GLN A 56 -11.22 -5.57 -15.34
N TYR A 57 -12.12 -5.70 -14.35
CA TYR A 57 -12.90 -4.57 -13.85
C TYR A 57 -12.03 -3.49 -13.22
N LEU A 58 -11.00 -3.86 -12.45
CA LEU A 58 -10.14 -2.90 -11.78
C LEU A 58 -9.33 -2.08 -12.79
N ILE A 59 -8.73 -2.73 -13.80
CA ILE A 59 -8.00 -2.04 -14.87
C ILE A 59 -8.94 -1.15 -15.69
N GLY A 60 -10.15 -1.64 -16.02
CA GLY A 60 -11.14 -0.87 -16.77
C GLY A 60 -11.69 0.34 -15.99
N SER A 61 -11.84 0.21 -14.67
CA SER A 61 -12.25 1.31 -13.79
C SER A 61 -11.15 2.35 -13.60
N GLY A 62 -9.89 1.91 -13.69
CA GLY A 62 -8.75 2.74 -13.35
C GLY A 62 -8.76 3.19 -11.89
N MET A 63 -8.11 4.33 -11.63
CA MET A 63 -8.05 4.93 -10.30
C MET A 63 -7.92 6.44 -10.45
N ASP A 64 -8.65 7.21 -9.63
CA ASP A 64 -8.38 8.63 -9.41
C ASP A 64 -7.65 8.81 -8.07
N PRO A 65 -6.33 9.01 -8.08
CA PRO A 65 -5.57 9.21 -6.87
C PRO A 65 -5.55 10.66 -6.39
N LYS A 66 -6.22 11.59 -7.10
CA LYS A 66 -6.37 13.01 -6.74
C LYS A 66 -5.07 13.81 -6.64
N PHE A 67 -4.06 13.46 -7.46
CA PHE A 67 -2.80 14.20 -7.52
C PHE A 67 -2.90 15.51 -8.31
N GLU A 68 -3.95 15.70 -9.12
CA GLU A 68 -4.12 16.90 -9.96
C GLU A 68 -2.91 17.14 -10.89
N ASN A 69 -2.33 16.05 -11.40
CA ASN A 69 -1.11 16.06 -12.21
C ASN A 69 0.13 16.64 -11.50
N ASN A 70 0.02 17.04 -10.22
CA ASN A 70 1.09 17.66 -9.46
C ASN A 70 2.12 16.60 -9.00
N PRO A 71 3.41 16.74 -9.37
CA PRO A 71 4.45 15.79 -8.97
C PRO A 71 4.69 15.74 -7.45
N TYR A 72 4.48 16.83 -6.71
CA TYR A 72 4.62 16.85 -5.24
C TYR A 72 3.60 15.88 -4.62
N ASN A 73 2.33 16.04 -4.98
CA ASN A 73 1.25 15.14 -4.55
C ASN A 73 1.53 13.69 -4.97
N GLY A 74 2.00 13.50 -6.21
CA GLY A 74 2.33 12.19 -6.75
C GLY A 74 3.42 11.47 -5.95
N PHE A 75 4.55 12.14 -5.68
CA PHE A 75 5.67 11.53 -4.95
C PHE A 75 5.39 11.33 -3.46
N ILE A 76 4.61 12.22 -2.85
CA ILE A 76 4.10 12.00 -1.49
C ILE A 76 3.25 10.74 -1.45
N TYR A 77 2.28 10.62 -2.36
CA TYR A 77 1.43 9.44 -2.43
C TYR A 77 2.20 8.14 -2.66
N THR A 78 3.11 8.11 -3.64
CA THR A 78 3.87 6.88 -3.93
C THR A 78 4.74 6.50 -2.75
N SER A 79 5.33 7.47 -2.04
CA SER A 79 6.07 7.20 -0.80
C SER A 79 5.22 6.48 0.26
N PHE A 80 3.96 6.89 0.44
CA PHE A 80 3.04 6.20 1.35
C PHE A 80 2.63 4.82 0.85
N GLN A 81 2.35 4.67 -0.45
CA GLN A 81 1.90 3.40 -1.01
C GLN A 81 2.99 2.32 -0.99
N GLU A 82 4.22 2.65 -1.38
CA GLU A 82 5.32 1.68 -1.35
C GLU A 82 5.60 1.18 0.06
N ARG A 83 5.46 2.06 1.07
CA ARG A 83 5.56 1.63 2.47
C ARG A 83 4.38 0.72 2.85
N ALA A 84 3.17 1.04 2.41
CA ALA A 84 2.00 0.21 2.70
C ALA A 84 2.12 -1.20 2.10
N THR A 85 2.60 -1.31 0.86
CA THR A 85 2.84 -2.60 0.21
C THR A 85 4.02 -3.35 0.84
N PHE A 86 5.11 -2.65 1.22
CA PHE A 86 6.21 -3.22 2.00
C PHE A 86 5.71 -3.93 3.27
N ILE A 87 4.92 -3.22 4.08
CA ILE A 87 4.34 -3.75 5.34
C ILE A 87 3.42 -4.94 5.04
N SER A 88 2.51 -4.79 4.08
CA SER A 88 1.54 -5.83 3.72
C SER A 88 2.22 -7.12 3.24
N HIS A 89 3.24 -7.01 2.37
CA HIS A 89 4.00 -8.15 1.89
C HIS A 89 4.86 -8.77 3.00
N GLY A 90 5.50 -7.97 3.85
CA GLY A 90 6.26 -8.43 5.00
C GLY A 90 5.42 -9.24 6.00
N ASN A 91 4.23 -8.73 6.35
CA ASN A 91 3.31 -9.41 7.25
C ASN A 91 2.75 -10.70 6.62
N THR A 92 2.41 -10.67 5.33
CA THR A 92 1.99 -11.87 4.60
C THR A 92 3.12 -12.92 4.56
N ALA A 93 4.38 -12.51 4.39
CA ALA A 93 5.52 -13.41 4.43
C ALA A 93 5.68 -14.09 5.79
N LYS A 94 5.49 -13.33 6.88
CA LYS A 94 5.49 -13.87 8.24
C LYS A 94 4.36 -14.88 8.45
N LEU A 95 3.13 -14.54 8.06
CA LEU A 95 1.99 -15.47 8.14
C LEU A 95 2.22 -16.74 7.33
N ALA A 96 2.77 -16.64 6.11
CA ALA A 96 3.10 -17.79 5.29
C ALA A 96 4.11 -18.72 5.99
N LYS A 97 5.15 -18.15 6.60
CA LYS A 97 6.15 -18.89 7.39
C LYS A 97 5.51 -19.58 8.59
N ASP A 98 4.65 -18.88 9.33
CA ASP A 98 3.97 -19.42 10.52
C ASP A 98 3.03 -20.58 10.16
N HIS A 99 2.48 -20.60 8.93
CA HIS A 99 1.69 -21.69 8.38
C HIS A 99 2.54 -22.77 7.66
N GLY A 100 3.86 -22.70 7.73
CA GLY A 100 4.79 -23.69 7.18
C GLY A 100 5.09 -23.55 5.69
N ASP A 101 4.58 -22.53 4.99
CA ASP A 101 4.90 -22.27 3.57
C ASP A 101 6.11 -21.34 3.44
N MET A 102 7.30 -21.93 3.53
CA MET A 102 8.57 -21.22 3.38
C MET A 102 8.77 -20.62 1.99
N LYS A 103 8.14 -21.18 0.94
CA LYS A 103 8.31 -20.70 -0.43
C LYS A 103 7.45 -19.46 -0.68
N LEU A 104 6.20 -19.46 -0.21
CA LEU A 104 5.37 -18.26 -0.22
C LEU A 104 6.00 -17.16 0.63
N ALA A 105 6.54 -17.49 1.81
CA ALA A 105 7.25 -16.53 2.64
C ALA A 105 8.43 -15.87 1.90
N GLN A 106 9.23 -16.66 1.16
CA GLN A 106 10.31 -16.14 0.34
C GLN A 106 9.80 -15.24 -0.81
N MET A 107 8.72 -15.63 -1.49
CA MET A 107 8.11 -14.84 -2.57
C MET A 107 7.63 -13.48 -2.05
N CYS A 108 6.83 -13.46 -0.98
CA CYS A 108 6.35 -12.23 -0.37
C CYS A 108 7.50 -11.36 0.17
N GLY A 109 8.52 -11.95 0.79
CA GLY A 109 9.69 -11.21 1.27
C GLY A 109 10.55 -10.64 0.14
N THR A 110 10.62 -11.31 -1.02
CA THR A 110 11.33 -10.77 -2.20
C THR A 110 10.60 -9.56 -2.75
N ILE A 111 9.27 -9.62 -2.85
CA ILE A 111 8.46 -8.47 -3.27
C ILE A 111 8.65 -7.31 -2.28
N ALA A 112 8.49 -7.55 -0.96
CA ALA A 112 8.70 -6.52 0.06
C ALA A 112 10.08 -5.84 -0.04
N ALA A 113 11.13 -6.59 -0.38
CA ALA A 113 12.46 -6.01 -0.56
C ALA A 113 12.54 -5.03 -1.74
N ASP A 114 11.78 -5.26 -2.81
CA ASP A 114 11.63 -4.33 -3.94
C ASP A 114 10.89 -3.07 -3.48
N GLU A 115 9.74 -3.22 -2.82
CA GLU A 115 8.92 -2.10 -2.29
C GLU A 115 9.75 -1.20 -1.38
N LYS A 116 10.62 -1.79 -0.55
CA LYS A 116 11.48 -1.01 0.34
C LYS A 116 12.45 -0.11 -0.43
N ARG A 117 12.97 -0.57 -1.57
CA ARG A 117 13.87 0.24 -2.40
C ARG A 117 13.11 1.34 -3.13
N HIS A 118 11.88 1.07 -3.57
CA HIS A 118 11.02 2.07 -4.19
C HIS A 118 10.58 3.14 -3.19
N GLU A 119 10.18 2.74 -1.97
CA GLU A 119 9.95 3.66 -0.84
C GLU A 119 11.15 4.58 -0.66
N ILE A 120 12.37 4.02 -0.52
CA ILE A 120 13.60 4.82 -0.35
C ILE A 120 13.83 5.80 -1.51
N ALA A 121 13.54 5.39 -2.75
CA ALA A 121 13.71 6.25 -3.92
C ALA A 121 12.72 7.43 -3.90
N TYR A 122 11.42 7.18 -3.70
CA TYR A 122 10.41 8.25 -3.68
C TYR A 122 10.57 9.18 -2.48
N THR A 123 10.90 8.63 -1.33
CA THR A 123 11.14 9.40 -0.11
C THR A 123 12.33 10.36 -0.28
N LYS A 124 13.42 9.93 -0.94
CA LYS A 124 14.53 10.84 -1.32
C LYS A 124 14.12 11.97 -2.26
N VAL A 125 13.17 11.73 -3.18
CA VAL A 125 12.63 12.79 -4.03
C VAL A 125 11.88 13.82 -3.17
N VAL A 126 11.01 13.36 -2.27
CA VAL A 126 10.26 14.23 -1.36
C VAL A 126 11.18 15.00 -0.40
N GLU A 127 12.23 14.36 0.12
CA GLU A 127 13.28 15.03 0.92
C GLU A 127 13.93 16.15 0.13
N LYS A 128 14.29 15.89 -1.14
CA LYS A 128 14.89 16.93 -1.98
C LYS A 128 13.91 18.09 -2.22
N LEU A 129 12.63 17.81 -2.39
CA LEU A 129 11.60 18.85 -2.50
C LEU A 129 11.49 19.69 -1.21
N PHE A 130 11.67 19.11 -0.02
CA PHE A 130 11.74 19.91 1.23
C PHE A 130 12.97 20.81 1.32
N GLU A 131 14.10 20.41 0.70
CA GLU A 131 15.28 21.26 0.66
C GLU A 131 15.12 22.43 -0.31
N THR A 132 14.51 22.18 -1.47
CA THR A 132 14.45 23.17 -2.56
C THR A 132 13.21 24.05 -2.54
N ASP A 133 12.08 23.50 -2.09
CA ASP A 133 10.78 24.17 -2.11
C ASP A 133 9.91 23.74 -0.90
N PRO A 134 10.33 24.11 0.32
CA PRO A 134 9.69 23.64 1.56
C PRO A 134 8.24 24.07 1.69
N ASP A 135 7.90 25.29 1.26
CA ASP A 135 6.57 25.88 1.48
C ASP A 135 5.50 25.12 0.67
N GLU A 136 5.72 24.93 -0.63
CA GLU A 136 4.79 24.19 -1.49
C GLU A 136 4.70 22.71 -1.11
N ASN A 137 5.82 22.12 -0.68
CA ASN A 137 5.86 20.72 -0.29
C ASN A 137 5.08 20.45 1.00
N ILE A 138 5.12 21.35 1.99
CA ILE A 138 4.26 21.27 3.19
C ILE A 138 2.78 21.39 2.81
N LEU A 139 2.42 22.30 1.91
CA LEU A 139 1.04 22.47 1.47
C LEU A 139 0.52 21.22 0.72
N SER A 140 1.32 20.67 -0.18
CA SER A 140 1.02 19.45 -0.92
C SER A 140 0.82 18.26 0.02
N LEU A 141 1.70 18.11 1.01
CA LEU A 141 1.56 17.11 2.06
C LEU A 141 0.25 17.25 2.83
N ALA A 142 -0.03 18.44 3.37
CA ALA A 142 -1.25 18.68 4.13
C ALA A 142 -2.50 18.41 3.28
N ALA A 143 -2.47 18.79 2.00
CA ALA A 143 -3.55 18.51 1.07
C ALA A 143 -3.75 17.01 0.84
N MET A 144 -2.68 16.24 0.65
CA MET A 144 -2.76 14.79 0.46
C MET A 144 -3.27 14.07 1.71
N MET A 145 -2.84 14.49 2.89
CA MET A 145 -3.35 13.96 4.16
C MET A 145 -4.84 14.26 4.34
N LYS A 146 -5.27 15.50 4.06
CA LYS A 146 -6.69 15.89 4.11
C LYS A 146 -7.57 15.12 3.12
N LYS A 147 -7.04 14.82 1.93
CA LYS A 147 -7.74 14.02 0.89
C LYS A 147 -7.87 12.54 1.25
N LYS A 148 -7.16 12.09 2.29
CA LYS A 148 -6.91 10.68 2.64
C LYS A 148 -6.15 9.95 1.54
N ILE A 149 -5.08 9.25 1.91
CA ILE A 149 -4.34 8.42 0.97
C ILE A 149 -5.21 7.22 0.56
N LYS A 150 -5.83 7.31 -0.62
CA LYS A 150 -6.69 6.25 -1.16
C LYS A 150 -5.88 5.06 -1.65
N MET A 151 -6.28 3.85 -1.30
CA MET A 151 -5.67 2.64 -1.85
C MET A 151 -5.92 2.54 -3.37
N PRO A 152 -4.93 2.08 -4.16
CA PRO A 152 -5.09 1.96 -5.62
C PRO A 152 -6.28 1.12 -6.06
N ALA A 153 -6.54 0.04 -5.33
CA ALA A 153 -7.62 -0.90 -5.63
C ALA A 153 -8.96 -0.56 -4.95
N TYR A 154 -9.21 0.70 -4.55
CA TYR A 154 -10.43 1.05 -3.81
C TYR A 154 -11.75 0.83 -4.60
N LEU A 155 -11.67 0.73 -5.93
CA LEU A 155 -12.78 0.42 -6.84
C LEU A 155 -12.86 -1.07 -7.21
N MET A 156 -12.24 -1.94 -6.42
CA MET A 156 -12.24 -3.38 -6.68
C MET A 156 -13.66 -3.95 -6.67
N TYR A 157 -14.00 -4.70 -7.72
CA TYR A 157 -15.32 -5.29 -7.96
C TYR A 157 -15.19 -6.61 -8.73
N ASP A 158 -15.92 -7.64 -8.32
CA ASP A 158 -15.85 -9.00 -8.90
C ASP A 158 -17.06 -9.37 -9.79
N GLY A 159 -17.98 -8.41 -10.01
CA GLY A 159 -19.25 -8.65 -10.70
C GLY A 159 -20.40 -9.06 -9.78
N GLN A 160 -20.21 -9.10 -8.47
CA GLN A 160 -21.22 -9.52 -7.49
C GLN A 160 -21.26 -8.65 -6.23
N ASP A 161 -20.10 -8.27 -5.68
CA ASP A 161 -19.98 -7.55 -4.42
C ASP A 161 -19.56 -6.09 -4.63
N ASP A 162 -20.51 -5.15 -4.48
CA ASP A 162 -20.28 -3.71 -4.59
C ASP A 162 -19.37 -3.15 -3.47
N ASN A 163 -19.17 -3.90 -2.38
CA ASN A 163 -18.35 -3.51 -1.23
C ASN A 163 -17.07 -4.35 -1.10
N LEU A 164 -16.64 -5.02 -2.18
CA LEU A 164 -15.54 -5.98 -2.17
C LEU A 164 -14.25 -5.44 -1.57
N PHE A 165 -13.88 -4.18 -1.88
CA PHE A 165 -12.71 -3.54 -1.26
C PHE A 165 -12.86 -3.43 0.26
N LYS A 166 -14.03 -3.01 0.77
CA LYS A 166 -14.29 -2.89 2.21
C LYS A 166 -14.20 -4.25 2.90
N HIS A 167 -14.82 -5.29 2.33
CA HIS A 167 -14.75 -6.64 2.87
C HIS A 167 -13.32 -7.18 2.86
N TYR A 168 -12.59 -7.01 1.76
CA TYR A 168 -11.18 -7.39 1.67
C TYR A 168 -10.34 -6.68 2.75
N SER A 169 -10.49 -5.36 2.89
CA SER A 169 -9.77 -4.57 3.89
C SER A 169 -10.07 -5.01 5.31
N ALA A 170 -11.32 -5.36 5.64
CA ALA A 170 -11.69 -5.88 6.96
C ALA A 170 -10.96 -7.21 7.26
N VAL A 171 -10.87 -8.12 6.27
CA VAL A 171 -10.09 -9.36 6.43
C VAL A 171 -8.61 -9.08 6.63
N ALA A 172 -8.02 -8.21 5.80
CA ALA A 172 -6.60 -7.85 5.90
C ALA A 172 -6.26 -7.20 7.25
N GLN A 173 -7.16 -6.34 7.76
CA GLN A 173 -7.04 -5.71 9.07
C GLN A 173 -7.14 -6.75 10.20
N ARG A 174 -8.13 -7.65 10.15
CA ARG A 174 -8.34 -8.70 11.15
C ARG A 174 -7.16 -9.68 11.23
N LEU A 175 -6.54 -9.99 10.08
CA LEU A 175 -5.36 -10.85 10.00
C LEU A 175 -4.05 -10.12 10.35
N GLY A 176 -4.09 -8.80 10.59
CA GLY A 176 -2.89 -8.00 10.85
C GLY A 176 -1.95 -7.90 9.65
N VAL A 177 -2.44 -8.12 8.43
CA VAL A 177 -1.66 -7.96 7.20
C VAL A 177 -1.38 -6.48 6.96
N TYR A 178 -2.42 -5.67 7.02
CA TYR A 178 -2.33 -4.22 6.93
C TYR A 178 -3.42 -3.58 7.76
N CYS A 179 -3.04 -2.65 8.64
CA CYS A 179 -3.96 -1.85 9.42
C CYS A 179 -3.70 -0.38 9.14
N GLN A 180 -4.77 0.37 8.88
CA GLN A 180 -4.72 1.83 8.91
C GLN A 180 -4.71 2.26 10.38
N GLY A 181 -3.51 2.38 10.95
CA GLY A 181 -3.29 2.66 12.37
C GLY A 181 -2.86 1.42 13.20
N LEU A 182 -2.58 1.67 14.49
CA LEU A 182 -2.11 0.66 15.46
C LEU A 182 -3.14 -0.48 15.66
N CYS A 183 -2.91 -1.65 15.08
CA CYS A 183 -3.62 -2.88 15.45
C CYS A 183 -2.82 -3.74 16.42
N LYS A 184 -3.48 -4.26 17.46
CA LYS A 184 -2.99 -5.35 18.32
C LYS A 184 -3.61 -6.67 17.87
N HIS A 185 -2.79 -7.69 17.63
CA HIS A 185 -3.24 -9.04 17.25
C HIS A 185 -3.88 -9.78 18.45
N PRO A 186 -5.06 -10.45 18.32
CA PRO A 186 -5.78 -11.13 19.41
C PRO A 186 -5.18 -12.48 19.85
N GLY A 187 -3.85 -12.58 19.90
CA GLY A 187 -3.14 -13.80 20.31
C GLY A 187 -1.66 -13.59 20.62
N ILE A 188 -1.18 -12.36 20.54
CA ILE A 188 0.18 -11.98 20.89
C ILE A 188 0.06 -11.17 22.19
N PRO A 189 0.76 -11.55 23.29
CA PRO A 189 0.74 -10.81 24.53
C PRO A 189 1.00 -9.33 24.26
N SER A 190 0.29 -8.46 25.00
CA SER A 190 0.15 -7.02 24.81
C SER A 190 1.44 -6.17 24.86
N GLY A 191 2.61 -6.78 24.69
CA GLY A 191 3.93 -6.13 24.62
C GLY A 191 4.80 -6.54 23.43
N GLU A 192 4.36 -7.42 22.52
CA GLU A 192 5.25 -7.95 21.44
C GLU A 192 4.87 -7.56 20.01
N MET A 193 3.70 -6.95 19.79
CA MET A 193 3.34 -6.39 18.50
C MET A 193 2.74 -5.00 18.69
N GLU A 194 3.59 -4.10 19.15
CA GLU A 194 3.46 -2.69 18.81
C GLU A 194 3.71 -2.61 17.29
N CYS A 195 2.89 -1.88 16.55
CA CYS A 195 3.23 -1.50 15.18
C CYS A 195 4.44 -0.54 15.28
N LYS A 196 5.61 -1.09 15.63
CA LYS A 196 6.89 -0.37 15.71
C LYS A 196 7.28 0.19 14.34
N GLU A 197 6.58 -0.21 13.29
CA GLU A 197 6.74 0.27 11.92
C GLU A 197 6.05 1.62 11.65
N ALA A 198 5.26 2.15 12.60
CA ALA A 198 4.98 3.60 12.65
C ALA A 198 6.17 4.41 13.20
N GLY A 199 7.26 3.73 13.60
CA GLY A 199 8.47 4.31 14.14
C GLY A 199 9.51 4.63 13.08
N GLU A 200 10.00 5.87 13.13
CA GLU A 200 11.24 6.37 12.53
C GLU A 200 11.29 6.45 11.00
N TRP A 201 10.54 7.40 10.46
CA TRP A 201 11.04 8.20 9.34
C TRP A 201 12.34 8.88 9.81
N THR A 202 13.51 8.33 9.49
CA THR A 202 14.81 8.98 9.73
C THR A 202 15.48 9.25 8.40
N PHE A 203 15.31 10.48 7.91
CA PHE A 203 16.14 10.98 6.84
C PHE A 203 17.45 11.52 7.40
N ARG A 204 18.57 11.22 6.72
CA ARG A 204 19.87 11.82 7.01
C ARG A 204 19.99 13.17 6.29
N GLY A 205 19.02 14.05 6.52
CA GLY A 205 19.08 15.45 6.12
C GLY A 205 19.07 16.31 7.39
N GLY A 206 19.57 17.54 7.32
CA GLY A 206 19.69 18.44 8.47
C GLY A 206 18.38 18.72 9.23
N PRO A 207 18.43 19.50 10.32
CA PRO A 207 17.40 19.61 11.37
C PRO A 207 15.97 20.02 10.94
N LYS A 208 15.76 20.44 9.68
CA LYS A 208 14.43 20.73 9.10
C LYS A 208 13.76 19.51 8.47
N SER A 209 14.53 18.58 7.90
CA SER A 209 14.03 17.35 7.27
C SER A 209 13.63 16.28 8.31
N SER A 210 14.30 16.26 9.47
CA SER A 210 13.90 15.47 10.64
C SER A 210 12.53 15.89 11.20
N GLY A 211 12.16 17.16 11.05
CA GLY A 211 10.88 17.70 11.51
C GLY A 211 9.68 17.19 10.71
N PHE A 212 9.78 17.13 9.38
CA PHE A 212 8.73 16.58 8.51
C PHE A 212 8.43 15.10 8.80
N CYS A 213 9.45 14.35 9.16
CA CYS A 213 9.38 12.93 9.45
C CYS A 213 8.70 12.61 10.78
N VAL A 214 9.10 13.36 11.82
CA VAL A 214 8.43 13.36 13.11
C VAL A 214 6.99 13.84 12.94
N TRP A 215 6.75 14.84 12.08
CA TRP A 215 5.41 15.36 11.79
C TRP A 215 4.53 14.37 11.02
N ILE A 216 5.04 13.66 10.00
CA ILE A 216 4.29 12.58 9.34
C ILE A 216 4.05 11.44 10.31
N ALA A 217 5.03 11.02 11.11
CA ALA A 217 4.84 9.94 12.07
C ALA A 217 3.82 10.32 13.16
N SER A 218 3.82 11.58 13.63
CA SER A 218 2.84 12.08 14.58
C SER A 218 1.46 12.24 13.94
N GLN A 219 1.39 12.74 12.71
CA GLN A 219 0.14 12.89 11.97
C GLN A 219 -0.43 11.55 11.55
N ASP A 220 0.34 10.57 11.11
CA ASP A 220 -0.13 9.21 10.80
C ASP A 220 -0.73 8.53 12.05
N GLN A 221 -0.16 8.78 13.23
CA GLN A 221 -0.75 8.34 14.51
C GLN A 221 -1.99 9.12 14.94
N GLU A 222 -2.11 10.40 14.62
CA GLU A 222 -3.22 11.28 15.03
C GLU A 222 -4.38 11.20 14.03
N ILE A 223 -4.09 11.28 12.74
CA ILE A 223 -5.00 11.01 11.62
C ILE A 223 -5.44 9.55 11.61
N GLY A 224 -4.56 8.59 11.93
CA GLY A 224 -4.95 7.20 12.13
C GLY A 224 -6.00 7.03 13.23
N ARG A 225 -5.94 7.88 14.26
CA ARG A 225 -6.93 7.94 15.36
C ARG A 225 -8.18 8.74 15.01
N GLU A 226 -8.09 9.86 14.28
CA GLU A 226 -9.27 10.66 13.90
C GLU A 226 -10.06 10.08 12.72
N ILE A 227 -9.37 9.50 11.73
CA ILE A 227 -10.02 8.98 10.51
C ILE A 227 -10.62 7.59 10.73
N TYR A 228 -9.99 6.76 11.57
CA TYR A 228 -10.35 5.35 11.74
C TYR A 228 -10.68 4.98 13.20
N GLY A 229 -10.71 5.96 14.11
CA GLY A 229 -10.91 5.77 15.55
C GLY A 229 -12.30 5.38 16.01
N GLU A 230 -13.26 5.16 15.11
CA GLU A 230 -14.59 4.69 15.50
C GLU A 230 -14.81 3.19 15.28
N ASP A 231 -14.00 2.52 14.45
CA ASP A 231 -14.16 1.08 14.16
C ASP A 231 -13.26 0.16 15.03
N GLN A 232 -12.80 0.67 16.18
CA GLN A 232 -11.97 -0.09 17.14
C GLN A 232 -12.77 -1.02 18.08
N LYS A 233 -13.88 -1.60 17.62
CA LYS A 233 -14.46 -2.76 18.33
C LYS A 233 -13.73 -4.03 17.90
N HIS A 234 -12.66 -4.28 18.65
CA HIS A 234 -11.73 -5.38 18.51
C HIS A 234 -12.42 -6.76 18.47
N GLY A 235 -11.95 -7.61 17.54
CA GLY A 235 -11.74 -9.05 17.80
C GLY A 235 -12.93 -10.00 17.71
N CYS A 236 -14.15 -9.53 17.45
CA CYS A 236 -15.28 -10.41 17.20
C CYS A 236 -15.54 -10.49 15.70
N ILE A 237 -15.69 -11.70 15.13
CA ILE A 237 -16.29 -11.86 13.80
C ILE A 237 -17.68 -11.25 13.90
N THR A 238 -17.89 -10.09 13.29
CA THR A 238 -19.18 -9.39 13.38
C THR A 238 -20.18 -9.99 12.41
N SER A 239 -19.66 -10.53 11.29
CA SER A 239 -20.42 -11.25 10.28
C SER A 239 -19.48 -12.08 9.40
N THR A 240 -20.03 -13.04 8.67
CA THR A 240 -19.29 -13.76 7.63
C THR A 240 -19.81 -13.33 6.27
N VAL A 241 -18.89 -13.08 5.34
CA VAL A 241 -19.23 -12.71 3.96
C VAL A 241 -18.63 -13.72 2.98
N PRO A 242 -19.37 -14.12 1.92
CA PRO A 242 -18.84 -14.98 0.87
C PRO A 242 -17.88 -14.19 -0.02
N PHE A 243 -16.75 -14.80 -0.39
CA PHE A 243 -15.82 -14.22 -1.37
C PHE A 243 -15.80 -15.07 -2.64
N SER A 244 -16.07 -14.46 -3.80
CA SER A 244 -16.09 -15.20 -5.07
C SER A 244 -14.70 -15.79 -5.42
N TRP A 245 -13.61 -15.12 -5.02
CA TRP A 245 -12.23 -15.59 -5.21
C TRP A 245 -11.90 -16.93 -4.55
N ILE A 246 -12.71 -17.39 -3.61
CA ILE A 246 -12.54 -18.67 -2.92
C ILE A 246 -13.77 -19.56 -3.10
N PHE A 247 -14.39 -19.54 -4.28
CA PHE A 247 -15.55 -20.34 -4.63
C PHE A 247 -16.76 -20.06 -3.71
N CYS A 248 -16.97 -18.78 -3.39
CA CYS A 248 -18.03 -18.29 -2.51
C CYS A 248 -18.00 -18.87 -1.08
N ARG A 249 -16.85 -19.41 -0.65
CA ARG A 249 -16.64 -19.75 0.76
C ARG A 249 -16.67 -18.48 1.61
N GLN A 250 -17.14 -18.63 2.84
CA GLN A 250 -17.32 -17.51 3.75
C GLN A 250 -16.09 -17.25 4.61
N ILE A 251 -15.75 -15.97 4.79
CA ILE A 251 -14.70 -15.50 5.70
C ILE A 251 -15.31 -14.49 6.67
N GLY A 252 -14.86 -14.53 7.92
CA GLY A 252 -15.24 -13.54 8.92
C GLY A 252 -14.66 -12.16 8.61
N VAL A 253 -15.51 -11.13 8.70
CA VAL A 253 -15.16 -9.71 8.58
C VAL A 253 -15.49 -8.94 9.85
#